data_AF-A0AAE4Y613-F1
#
_entry.id   AF-A0AAE4Y613-F1
#
_cell.length_a   1.000
_cell.length_b   1.000
_cell.length_c   1.000
_cell.angle_alpha   90.00
_cell.angle_beta   90.00
_cell.angle_gamma   90.00
#
_symmetry.space_group_name_H-M   'P 1'
#
loop_
_entity.id
_entity.type
_entity.pdbx_description
1 polymer ?
#
loop_
_entity_poly.entity_id
_entity_poly.type
_entity_poly.pdbx_seq_one_letter_code
_entity_poly.pdbx_strand_id
1 'polypeptide(L)' 'MQFHIETMTCGGCVRSVTKVIQSVDPGAEVKADPATHLVEVVTTAPRERLSAVLTDAGFAPA' A
#
# COMPACT_ATOMS: atom_id res chain seq x y z
N MET A 1 -1.73 10.38 -0.82
CA MET A 1 -2.93 9.74 -0.23
C MET A 1 -2.51 8.73 0.84
N GLN A 2 -3.42 8.27 1.70
CA GLN A 2 -3.10 7.37 2.82
C GLN A 2 -4.03 6.14 2.87
N PHE A 3 -3.50 5.01 3.30
CA PHE A 3 -4.24 3.76 3.54
C PHE A 3 -3.91 3.23 4.95
N HIS A 4 -4.90 2.62 5.59
CA HIS A 4 -4.71 1.86 6.82
C HIS A 4 -4.83 0.37 6.50
N ILE A 5 -3.79 -0.43 6.76
CA ILE A 5 -3.71 -1.84 6.36
C ILE A 5 -3.37 -2.69 7.59
N GLU A 6 -4.40 -3.24 8.23
CA GLU A 6 -4.26 -4.03 9.46
C GLU A 6 -3.39 -5.28 9.28
N THR A 7 -3.40 -5.87 8.08
CA THR A 7 -2.59 -7.06 7.76
C THR A 7 -1.11 -6.75 7.53
N MET A 8 -0.71 -5.48 7.53
CA MET A 8 0.68 -5.05 7.36
C MET A 8 1.44 -5.07 8.70
N THR A 9 1.78 -6.25 9.20
CA THR A 9 2.32 -6.46 10.57
C THR A 9 3.85 -6.66 10.64
N CYS A 10 4.54 -6.73 9.50
CA CYS A 10 5.99 -6.96 9.48
C CYS A 10 6.68 -6.23 8.33
N GLY A 11 8.02 -6.15 8.38
CA GLY A 11 8.82 -5.56 7.29
C GLY A 11 8.68 -6.29 5.95
N GLY A 12 8.29 -7.57 5.95
CA GLY A 12 7.94 -8.30 4.74
C GLY A 12 6.65 -7.77 4.09
N CYS A 13 5.61 -7.52 4.89
CA CYS A 13 4.36 -6.92 4.42
C CYS A 13 4.59 -5.54 3.83
N VAL A 14 5.43 -4.71 4.47
CA VAL A 14 5.82 -3.39 3.95
C VAL A 14 6.37 -3.51 2.53
N ARG A 15 7.33 -4.43 2.30
CA ARG A 15 7.91 -4.65 0.96
C ARG A 15 6.87 -5.11 -0.05
N SER A 16 5.94 -5.98 0.34
CA SER A 16 4.87 -6.46 -0.52
C SER A 16 3.90 -5.34 -0.90
N VAL A 17 3.43 -4.55 0.07
CA VAL A 17 2.57 -3.39 -0.15
C VAL A 17 3.22 -2.38 -1.10
N THR A 18 4.50 -2.04 -0.87
CA THR A 18 5.26 -1.16 -1.76
C THR A 18 5.31 -1.70 -3.19
N LYS A 19 5.60 -2.99 -3.37
CA LYS A 19 5.63 -3.62 -4.70
C LYS A 19 4.28 -3.61 -5.39
N VAL A 20 3.20 -3.88 -4.66
CA VAL A 20 1.84 -3.86 -5.22
C VAL A 20 1.50 -2.47 -5.73
N ILE A 21 1.78 -1.43 -4.94
CA ILE A 21 1.55 -0.03 -5.36
C ILE A 21 2.42 0.31 -6.58
N GLN A 22 3.70 -0.05 -6.56
CA GLN A 22 4.63 0.23 -7.65
C GLN A 22 4.33 -0.58 -8.93
N SER A 23 3.58 -1.68 -8.83
CA SER A 23 3.10 -2.39 -10.02
C SER A 23 2.04 -1.62 -10.80
N VAL A 24 1.33 -0.70 -10.14
CA VAL A 24 0.33 0.20 -10.76
C VAL A 24 0.98 1.50 -11.21
N ASP A 25 1.84 2.07 -10.36
CA ASP A 25 2.60 3.28 -10.65
C ASP A 25 4.07 3.09 -10.24
N PRO A 26 4.97 2.74 -11.18
CA PRO A 26 6.39 2.53 -10.88
C PRO A 26 7.10 3.74 -10.27
N GLY A 27 6.55 4.96 -10.43
CA GLY A 27 7.07 6.19 -9.85
C GLY A 27 6.52 6.51 -8.46
N ALA A 28 5.64 5.66 -7.89
CA ALA A 28 5.02 5.92 -6.62
C ALA A 28 6.04 5.89 -5.45
N GLU A 29 6.00 6.93 -4.62
CA GLU A 29 6.71 6.94 -3.34
C GLU A 29 5.79 6.36 -2.26
N VAL A 30 6.29 5.36 -1.54
CA VAL A 30 5.53 4.66 -0.50
C VAL A 30 6.28 4.77 0.82
N LYS A 31 5.62 5.31 1.84
CA LYS A 31 6.07 5.27 3.24
C LYS A 31 5.08 4.42 4.02
N ALA A 32 5.54 3.29 4.52
CA ALA A 32 4.71 2.34 5.24
C ALA A 32 5.32 2.04 6.61
N ASP A 33 4.48 2.09 7.64
CA ASP A 33 4.85 1.84 9.02
C ASP A 33 4.01 0.69 9.60
N PRO A 34 4.63 -0.48 9.86
CA PRO A 34 3.91 -1.63 10.40
C PRO A 34 3.51 -1.46 11.87
N ALA A 35 4.09 -0.50 12.60
CA ALA A 35 3.68 -0.22 13.98
C ALA A 35 2.35 0.54 14.06
N THR A 36 2.05 1.36 13.04
CA THR A 36 0.84 2.18 12.97
C THR A 36 -0.15 1.69 11.91
N HIS A 37 0.19 0.64 11.16
CA HIS A 37 -0.58 0.14 10.01
C HIS A 37 -0.85 1.18 8.93
N LEU A 38 -0.08 2.28 8.92
CA LEU A 38 -0.30 3.40 8.02
C LEU A 38 0.61 3.30 6.79
N VAL A 39 0.03 3.55 5.62
CA VAL A 39 0.72 3.59 4.34
C VAL A 39 0.43 4.92 3.65
N GLU A 40 1.42 5.78 3.57
CA GLU A 40 1.38 7.00 2.78
C GLU A 40 1.92 6.74 1.38
N VAL A 41 1.19 7.23 0.38
CA VAL A 41 1.50 7.03 -1.03
C VAL A 41 1.45 8.35 -1.76
N VAL A 42 2.55 8.74 -2.40
CA VAL A 42 2.61 9.82 -3.39
C VAL A 42 2.62 9.17 -4.77
N THR A 43 1.59 9.45 -5.57
CA THR A 43 1.33 8.75 -6.84
C THR A 43 0.38 9.57 -7.70
N THR A 44 0.38 9.28 -9.00
CA THR A 44 -0.63 9.79 -9.93
C THR A 44 -1.78 8.80 -10.16
N ALA A 45 -1.67 7.57 -9.66
CA ALA A 45 -2.70 6.55 -9.79
C ALA A 45 -3.95 6.91 -8.96
N PRO A 46 -5.15 6.60 -9.48
CA PRO A 46 -6.39 6.82 -8.73
C PRO A 46 -6.46 5.89 -7.51
N ARG A 47 -7.04 6.41 -6.41
CA ARG A 47 -7.13 5.71 -5.13
C ARG A 47 -7.81 4.35 -5.28
N GLU A 48 -8.86 4.28 -6.09
CA GLU A 48 -9.70 3.11 -6.30
C GLU A 48 -8.91 1.97 -6.95
N ARG A 49 -7.99 2.31 -7.87
CA ARG A 49 -7.11 1.33 -8.51
C ARG A 49 -6.11 0.76 -7.53
N LEU A 50 -5.54 1.60 -6.66
CA LEU A 50 -4.64 1.15 -5.60
C LEU A 50 -5.37 0.30 -4.55
N SER A 51 -6.56 0.69 -4.11
CA SER A 51 -7.34 -0.10 -3.15
C SER A 51 -7.73 -1.47 -3.71
N ALA A 52 -8.04 -1.55 -5.02
CA ALA A 52 -8.37 -2.81 -5.67
C ALA A 52 -7.16 -3.76 -5.67
N VAL A 53 -6.00 -3.31 -6.16
CA VAL A 53 -4.80 -4.18 -6.21
C VAL A 53 -4.27 -4.54 -4.82
N LEU A 54 -4.41 -3.64 -3.83
CA LEU A 54 -4.05 -3.91 -2.45
C LEU A 54 -4.97 -5.00 -1.87
N THR A 55 -6.28 -4.91 -2.11
CA THR A 55 -7.24 -5.93 -1.71
C THR A 55 -6.93 -7.28 -2.36
N ASP A 56 -6.69 -7.31 -3.68
CA ASP A 56 -6.34 -8.53 -4.41
C ASP A 56 -5.06 -9.19 -3.90
N ALA A 57 -4.13 -8.37 -3.38
CA ALA A 57 -2.88 -8.84 -2.78
C ALA A 57 -3.00 -9.22 -1.28
N GLY A 58 -4.20 -9.15 -0.68
CA GLY A 58 -4.44 -9.48 0.73
C GLY A 58 -4.16 -8.34 1.72
N PHE A 59 -4.05 -7.10 1.22
CA PHE A 59 -3.78 -5.88 1.97
C PHE A 59 -4.95 -4.90 1.89
N ALA A 60 -6.17 -5.39 2.07
CA ALA A 60 -7.38 -4.58 2.01
C ALA A 60 -7.29 -3.36 2.95
N PRO A 61 -7.41 -2.12 2.43
CA PRO A 61 -7.47 -0.94 3.28
C PRO A 61 -8.75 -0.93 4.13
N ALA A 62 -8.62 -0.52 5.40
CA ALA A 62 -9.74 -0.29 6.32
C ALA A 62 -10.44 1.05 6.07
#